data_AF-A0A8H9LAQ0-F1
#
_entry.id   AF-A0A8H9LAQ0-F1
#
_cell.length_a   1.000
_cell.length_b   1.000
_cell.length_c   1.000
_cell.angle_alpha   90.00
_cell.angle_beta   90.00
_cell.angle_gamma   90.00
#
_symmetry.space_group_name_H-M   'P 1'
#
loop_
_entity.id
_entity.type
_entity.pdbx_description
1 polymer ?
#
loop_
_entity_poly.entity_id
_entity_poly.type
_entity_poly.pdbx_seq_one_letter_code
_entity_poly.pdbx_strand_id
1 'polypeptide(L)'
;MTLPDWSAWPLALRSGRRYLPWRARVRPNGKVGKVPHARRGGRLYPHDPLDPAAWMTFDDAQHAVTVAEADGIGVVLTRDRGWLALDLDDCVGGDGRPTSPAQAVLDAFPGAYVERSPSGAGLHVVMRGRVPAGARCPAFDIIDHGYLTVTGWTVRAGSGVHDATEALAAWTSVQPAVRQHLPVRHPRPVRGDTELLERARHARNGHRFTQLWNGELVGYPSPSEADLALILLLMYWTDDDPDDTRIDRLYRLSGRVRPRWDLPAHAPYGQRTIWRAREIRSQRRP
;
A
#
# COMPACT_ATOMS: atom_id res chain seq x y z
N MET A 1 12.50 -24.45 7.19
CA MET A 1 12.26 -23.01 7.43
C MET A 1 13.53 -22.42 8.00
N THR A 2 14.09 -21.40 7.36
CA THR A 2 15.16 -20.60 7.97
C THR A 2 14.56 -19.83 9.14
N LEU A 3 15.15 -19.98 10.32
CA LEU A 3 14.79 -19.17 11.47
C LEU A 3 15.26 -17.74 11.23
N PRO A 4 14.53 -16.73 11.75
CA PRO A 4 14.94 -15.34 11.62
C PRO A 4 16.26 -15.11 12.36
N ASP A 5 17.22 -14.48 11.70
CA ASP A 5 18.47 -14.02 12.29
C ASP A 5 18.42 -12.51 12.49
N TRP A 6 18.03 -12.12 13.70
CA TRP A 6 17.95 -10.72 14.11
C TRP A 6 19.30 -10.09 14.45
N SER A 7 20.41 -10.84 14.42
CA SER A 7 21.75 -10.28 14.65
C SER A 7 22.20 -9.37 13.51
N ALA A 8 21.74 -9.64 12.29
CA ALA A 8 22.00 -8.83 11.10
C ALA A 8 20.99 -7.68 10.92
N TRP A 9 19.87 -7.68 11.66
CA TRP A 9 18.89 -6.59 11.62
C TRP A 9 19.55 -5.30 12.15
N PRO A 10 19.45 -4.16 11.45
CA PRO A 10 20.22 -2.99 11.84
C PRO A 10 19.88 -2.51 13.27
N LEU A 11 20.88 -2.50 14.14
CA LEU A 11 20.72 -2.17 15.57
C LEU A 11 20.07 -0.79 15.78
N ALA A 12 20.41 0.17 14.91
CA ALA A 12 19.85 1.51 14.93
C ALA A 12 18.34 1.55 14.57
N LEU A 13 17.81 0.59 13.79
CA LEU A 13 16.35 0.42 13.62
C LEU A 13 15.73 -0.31 14.81
N ARG A 14 16.44 -1.24 15.45
CA ARG A 14 15.93 -2.00 16.61
C ARG A 14 15.63 -1.10 17.82
N SER A 15 16.27 0.07 17.88
CA SER A 15 16.13 1.02 18.97
C SER A 15 14.81 1.81 18.94
N GLY A 16 14.19 1.93 20.13
CA GLY A 16 13.01 2.74 20.40
C GLY A 16 11.66 2.06 20.12
N ARG A 17 10.58 2.80 20.39
CA ARG A 17 9.21 2.36 20.10
C ARG A 17 8.83 2.75 18.68
N ARG A 18 8.51 1.73 17.87
CA ARG A 18 8.09 1.84 16.46
C ARG A 18 7.59 0.52 15.89
N TYR A 19 7.48 -0.52 16.71
CA TYR A 19 7.14 -1.86 16.25
C TYR A 19 5.69 -2.14 16.59
N LEU A 20 5.05 -2.95 15.75
CA LEU A 20 3.81 -3.63 16.07
C LEU A 20 3.91 -5.07 15.56
N PRO A 21 3.35 -6.06 16.28
CA PRO A 21 3.09 -7.36 15.69
C PRO A 21 2.00 -7.26 14.62
N TRP A 22 1.93 -8.23 13.72
CA TRP A 22 0.81 -8.38 12.79
C TRP A 22 0.24 -9.79 12.81
N ARG A 23 -1.02 -9.91 12.42
CA ARG A 23 -1.69 -11.19 12.17
C ARG A 23 -2.12 -11.33 10.73
N ALA A 24 -1.97 -12.54 10.18
CA ALA A 24 -2.45 -12.91 8.88
C ALA A 24 -3.98 -12.89 8.87
N ARG A 25 -4.57 -12.22 7.89
CA ARG A 25 -6.02 -12.22 7.65
C ARG A 25 -6.28 -12.43 6.18
N VAL A 26 -6.91 -13.54 5.84
CA VAL A 26 -7.38 -13.79 4.47
C VAL A 26 -8.43 -12.74 4.12
N ARG A 27 -8.19 -12.00 3.04
CA ARG A 27 -9.12 -11.02 2.49
C ARG A 27 -10.14 -11.74 1.59
N PRO A 28 -11.31 -11.14 1.29
CA PRO A 28 -12.31 -11.75 0.40
C PRO A 28 -11.78 -12.15 -0.98
N ASN A 29 -10.72 -11.49 -1.47
CA ASN A 29 -10.07 -11.80 -2.73
C ASN A 29 -9.02 -12.93 -2.64
N GLY A 30 -9.00 -13.69 -1.55
CA GLY A 30 -8.06 -14.78 -1.29
C GLY A 30 -6.64 -14.34 -0.90
N LYS A 31 -6.29 -13.05 -0.99
CA LYS A 31 -4.97 -12.56 -0.57
C LYS A 31 -4.85 -12.49 0.94
N VAL A 32 -3.70 -12.87 1.48
CA VAL A 32 -3.41 -12.72 2.91
C VAL A 32 -2.96 -11.30 3.22
N GLY A 33 -3.76 -10.56 3.99
CA GLY A 33 -3.39 -9.29 4.57
C GLY A 33 -2.59 -9.47 5.85
N LYS A 34 -1.60 -8.61 6.07
CA LYS A 34 -0.76 -8.57 7.27
C LYS A 34 -1.25 -7.42 8.14
N VAL A 35 -2.15 -7.69 9.08
CA VAL A 35 -2.89 -6.66 9.83
C VAL A 35 -2.11 -6.29 11.08
N PRO A 36 -1.63 -5.04 11.26
CA PRO A 36 -0.93 -4.61 12.47
C PRO A 36 -1.83 -4.68 13.71
N HIS A 37 -1.26 -5.02 14.85
CA HIS A 37 -1.97 -5.15 16.12
C HIS A 37 -1.30 -4.35 17.23
N ALA A 38 -2.10 -3.60 17.98
CA ALA A 38 -1.67 -2.99 19.24
C ALA A 38 -1.96 -3.94 20.42
N ARG A 39 -1.38 -3.65 21.59
CA ARG A 39 -1.66 -4.38 22.83
C ARG A 39 -2.43 -3.50 23.81
N ARG A 40 -3.58 -3.98 24.28
CA ARG A 40 -4.38 -3.34 25.35
C ARG A 40 -4.96 -4.42 26.26
N GLY A 41 -4.79 -4.24 27.57
CA GLY A 41 -5.30 -5.20 28.57
C GLY A 41 -4.78 -6.63 28.37
N GLY A 42 -3.52 -6.78 27.95
CA GLY A 42 -2.89 -8.09 27.72
C GLY A 42 -3.32 -8.81 26.43
N ARG A 43 -4.13 -8.20 25.57
CA ARG A 43 -4.60 -8.82 24.31
C ARG A 43 -4.19 -7.99 23.10
N LEU A 44 -3.89 -8.68 22.00
CA LEU A 44 -3.67 -8.06 20.69
C LEU A 44 -5.00 -7.74 20.01
N TYR A 45 -5.08 -6.60 19.34
CA TYR A 45 -6.23 -6.20 18.53
C TYR A 45 -5.78 -5.38 17.31
N PRO A 46 -6.48 -5.45 16.17
CA PRO A 46 -6.14 -4.67 14.98
C PRO A 46 -6.06 -3.18 15.28
N HIS A 47 -5.03 -2.51 14.77
CA HIS A 47 -4.80 -1.08 15.00
C HIS A 47 -4.21 -0.39 13.78
N ASP A 48 -4.42 0.92 13.68
CA ASP A 48 -3.66 1.77 12.77
C ASP A 48 -2.18 1.75 13.20
N PRO A 49 -1.25 1.27 12.36
CA PRO A 49 0.17 1.24 12.71
C PRO A 49 0.78 2.64 12.78
N LEU A 50 0.14 3.68 12.23
CA LEU A 50 0.67 5.05 12.26
C LEU A 50 0.33 5.80 13.56
N ASP A 51 -0.47 5.23 14.46
CA ASP A 51 -0.68 5.78 15.80
C ASP A 51 0.52 5.49 16.71
N PRO A 52 1.32 6.51 17.10
CA PRO A 52 2.50 6.30 17.94
C PRO A 52 2.19 5.77 19.33
N ALA A 53 0.97 5.96 19.84
CA ALA A 53 0.54 5.44 21.13
C ALA A 53 0.47 3.90 21.15
N ALA A 54 0.27 3.28 19.98
CA ALA A 54 0.24 1.83 19.81
C ALA A 54 1.62 1.19 19.64
N TRP A 55 2.68 1.99 19.45
CA TRP A 55 4.02 1.48 19.16
C TRP A 55 4.64 0.84 20.39
N MET A 56 5.19 -0.36 20.20
CA MET A 56 5.95 -1.09 21.21
C MET A 56 7.42 -1.22 20.82
N THR A 57 8.20 -1.78 21.74
CA THR A 57 9.61 -2.10 21.49
C THR A 57 9.71 -3.29 20.52
N PHE A 58 10.88 -3.45 19.91
CA PHE A 58 11.16 -4.64 19.10
C PHE A 58 10.97 -5.93 19.92
N ASP A 59 11.48 -5.94 21.15
CA ASP A 59 11.44 -7.14 22.01
C ASP A 59 10.00 -7.50 22.40
N ASP A 60 9.13 -6.52 22.70
CA ASP A 60 7.71 -6.77 22.96
C ASP A 60 6.99 -7.36 21.74
N ALA A 61 7.26 -6.82 20.54
CA ALA A 61 6.67 -7.30 19.30
C ALA A 61 7.17 -8.72 18.95
N GLN A 62 8.47 -8.98 19.13
CA GLN A 62 9.08 -10.28 18.93
C GLN A 62 8.57 -11.31 19.95
N HIS A 63 8.37 -10.90 21.20
CA HIS A 63 7.79 -11.75 22.23
C HIS A 63 6.39 -12.22 21.83
N ALA A 64 5.53 -11.34 21.31
CA ALA A 64 4.20 -11.70 20.83
C ALA A 64 4.22 -12.77 19.71
N VAL A 65 5.24 -12.76 18.85
CA VAL A 65 5.46 -13.83 17.85
C VAL A 65 5.94 -15.12 18.52
N THR A 66 6.88 -15.00 19.47
CA THR A 66 7.48 -16.15 20.18
C THR A 66 6.44 -16.94 20.97
N VAL A 67 5.45 -16.26 21.57
CA VAL A 67 4.33 -16.89 22.29
C VAL A 67 3.13 -17.21 21.39
N ALA A 68 3.30 -17.15 20.07
CA ALA A 68 2.28 -17.48 19.07
C ALA A 68 0.98 -16.65 19.11
N GLU A 69 1.04 -15.42 19.62
CA GLU A 69 -0.09 -14.48 19.58
C GLU A 69 -0.14 -13.69 18.25
N ALA A 70 0.99 -13.62 17.55
CA ALA A 70 1.18 -12.91 16.28
C ALA A 70 1.92 -13.75 15.24
N ASP A 71 1.68 -13.47 13.96
CA ASP A 71 2.28 -14.19 12.83
C ASP A 71 3.60 -13.57 12.35
N GLY A 72 3.89 -12.34 12.78
CA GLY A 72 5.15 -11.67 12.52
C GLY A 72 5.21 -10.29 13.14
N ILE A 73 6.32 -9.59 12.90
CA ILE A 73 6.51 -8.21 13.35
C ILE A 73 6.59 -7.25 12.16
N GLY A 74 6.39 -5.97 12.42
CA GLY A 74 6.69 -4.91 11.48
C GLY A 74 7.17 -3.65 12.19
N VAL A 75 7.81 -2.80 11.41
CA VAL A 75 8.44 -1.56 11.83
C VAL A 75 7.73 -0.39 11.16
N VAL A 76 7.54 0.68 11.92
CA VAL A 76 7.04 1.96 11.41
C VAL A 76 8.23 2.83 11.02
N LEU A 77 8.30 3.13 9.73
CA LEU A 77 9.25 4.05 9.13
C LEU A 77 8.65 5.45 9.17
N THR A 78 9.47 6.44 9.52
CA THR A 78 9.07 7.83 9.56
C THR A 78 10.20 8.72 9.06
N ARG A 79 9.85 9.76 8.31
CA ARG A 79 10.81 10.66 7.65
C ARG A 79 11.79 11.33 8.61
N ASP A 80 11.33 11.70 9.79
CA ASP A 80 12.14 12.32 10.85
C ASP A 80 13.26 11.40 11.36
N ARG A 81 13.11 10.08 11.20
CA ARG A 81 14.09 9.09 11.69
C ARG A 81 15.08 8.65 10.60
N GLY A 82 14.89 9.09 9.35
CA GLY A 82 15.85 8.96 8.25
C GLY A 82 16.09 7.51 7.80
N TRP A 83 15.05 6.66 7.91
CA TRP A 83 15.07 5.29 7.40
C TRP A 83 14.01 5.15 6.31
N LEU A 84 14.34 4.39 5.27
CA LEU A 84 13.44 4.03 4.20
C LEU A 84 13.62 2.56 3.81
N ALA A 85 12.63 2.02 3.12
CA ALA A 85 12.70 0.71 2.51
C ALA A 85 12.25 0.76 1.05
N LEU A 86 12.85 -0.10 0.23
CA LEU A 86 12.33 -0.46 -1.08
C LEU A 86 11.66 -1.83 -0.93
N ASP A 87 10.38 -1.91 -1.27
CA ASP A 87 9.57 -3.14 -1.23
C ASP A 87 9.44 -3.71 -2.64
N LEU A 88 10.11 -4.84 -2.87
CA LEU A 88 10.19 -5.51 -4.17
C LEU A 88 9.31 -6.76 -4.15
N ASP A 89 8.10 -6.64 -4.70
CA ASP A 89 7.14 -7.74 -4.84
C ASP A 89 7.53 -8.74 -5.93
N ASP A 90 7.24 -10.03 -5.69
CA ASP A 90 7.38 -11.14 -6.65
C ASP A 90 8.71 -11.16 -7.42
N CYS A 91 9.78 -10.78 -6.72
CA CYS A 91 11.08 -10.50 -7.32
C CYS A 91 12.12 -11.61 -7.11
N VAL A 92 11.74 -12.69 -6.43
CA VAL A 92 12.54 -13.91 -6.25
C VAL A 92 12.00 -15.02 -7.15
N GLY A 93 12.82 -15.52 -8.05
CA GLY A 93 12.49 -16.60 -8.98
C GLY A 93 12.34 -17.97 -8.30
N GLY A 94 11.86 -18.96 -9.06
CA GLY A 94 11.67 -20.33 -8.56
C GLY A 94 12.98 -21.03 -8.15
N ASP A 95 14.12 -20.54 -8.62
CA ASP A 95 15.47 -20.97 -8.22
C ASP A 95 15.96 -20.27 -6.92
N GLY A 96 15.15 -19.39 -6.34
CA GLY A 96 15.46 -18.62 -5.15
C GLY A 96 16.35 -17.41 -5.39
N ARG A 97 16.65 -17.06 -6.65
CA ARG A 97 17.49 -15.91 -7.02
C ARG A 97 16.66 -14.66 -7.31
N PRO A 98 17.19 -13.46 -7.06
CA PRO A 98 16.54 -12.23 -7.49
C PRO A 98 16.41 -12.18 -9.02
N THR A 99 15.28 -11.64 -9.50
CA THR A 99 15.10 -11.28 -10.92
C THR A 99 16.09 -10.17 -11.32
N SER A 100 16.38 -10.01 -12.62
CA SER A 100 17.33 -8.98 -13.08
C SER A 100 16.98 -7.55 -12.60
N PRO A 101 15.71 -7.10 -12.59
CA PRO A 101 15.35 -5.80 -12.02
C PRO A 101 15.66 -5.70 -10.52
N ALA A 102 15.42 -6.76 -9.75
CA ALA A 102 15.75 -6.81 -8.34
C ALA A 102 17.25 -6.78 -8.10
N GLN A 103 18.02 -7.56 -8.89
CA GLN A 103 19.47 -7.58 -8.82
C GLN A 103 20.06 -6.19 -9.07
N ALA A 104 19.54 -5.45 -10.06
CA ALA A 104 19.96 -4.09 -10.33
C ALA A 104 19.78 -3.15 -9.11
N VAL A 105 18.70 -3.31 -8.34
CA VAL A 105 18.50 -2.56 -7.08
C VAL A 105 19.52 -2.99 -6.03
N LEU A 106 19.76 -4.30 -5.88
CA LEU A 106 20.73 -4.80 -4.91
C LEU A 106 22.16 -4.30 -5.20
N ASP A 107 22.52 -4.19 -6.48
CA ASP A 107 23.80 -3.68 -6.96
C ASP A 107 23.93 -2.17 -6.77
N ALA A 108 22.83 -1.42 -6.94
CA ALA A 108 22.78 0.03 -6.74
C ALA A 108 22.94 0.44 -5.27
N PHE A 109 22.49 -0.42 -4.34
CA PHE A 109 22.49 -0.14 -2.91
C PHE A 109 23.27 -1.22 -2.14
N PRO A 110 24.59 -1.40 -2.40
CA PRO A 110 25.35 -2.52 -1.86
C PRO A 110 25.46 -2.51 -0.33
N GLY A 111 25.37 -1.32 0.29
CA GLY A 111 25.43 -1.14 1.74
C GLY A 111 24.09 -1.34 2.48
N ALA A 112 22.97 -1.53 1.77
CA ALA A 112 21.65 -1.70 2.36
C ALA A 112 21.45 -3.09 2.96
N TYR A 113 20.68 -3.16 4.05
CA TYR A 113 20.21 -4.42 4.61
C TYR A 113 19.14 -5.02 3.69
N VAL A 114 19.19 -6.33 3.47
CA VAL A 114 18.24 -7.03 2.59
C VAL A 114 17.72 -8.26 3.29
N GLU A 115 16.39 -8.41 3.30
CA GLU A 115 15.72 -9.62 3.79
C GLU A 115 14.62 -10.09 2.83
N ARG A 116 14.24 -11.35 2.96
CA ARG A 116 13.05 -11.87 2.29
C ARG A 116 11.79 -11.34 2.94
N SER A 117 10.80 -10.97 2.14
CA SER A 117 9.47 -10.59 2.65
C SER A 117 8.74 -11.81 3.24
N PRO A 118 7.65 -11.61 4.02
CA PRO A 118 6.96 -12.75 4.66
C PRO A 118 6.35 -13.76 3.68
N SER A 119 6.12 -13.40 2.41
CA SER A 119 5.66 -14.37 1.40
C SER A 119 6.79 -15.27 0.89
N GLY A 120 8.06 -14.90 1.12
CA GLY A 120 9.24 -15.55 0.59
C GLY A 120 9.55 -15.23 -0.87
N ALA A 121 8.60 -14.63 -1.60
CA ALA A 121 8.73 -14.30 -3.03
C ALA A 121 9.23 -12.87 -3.30
N GLY A 122 9.25 -12.01 -2.28
CA GLY A 122 9.73 -10.62 -2.39
C GLY A 122 10.95 -10.33 -1.51
N LEU A 123 11.48 -9.12 -1.65
CA LEU A 123 12.62 -8.62 -0.88
C LEU A 123 12.31 -7.24 -0.30
N HIS A 124 12.76 -7.00 0.93
CA HIS A 124 12.84 -5.65 1.49
C HIS A 124 14.28 -5.19 1.49
N VAL A 125 14.55 -4.02 0.92
CA VAL A 125 15.87 -3.37 0.93
C VAL A 125 15.80 -2.14 1.84
N VAL A 126 16.39 -2.23 3.04
CA VAL A 126 16.28 -1.22 4.10
C VAL A 126 17.59 -0.44 4.24
N MET A 127 17.50 0.88 4.29
CA MET A 127 18.66 1.78 4.35
C MET A 127 18.35 3.12 5.00
N ARG A 128 19.40 3.86 5.39
CA ARG A 128 19.24 5.27 5.79
C ARG A 128 19.16 6.14 4.55
N GLY A 129 18.40 7.23 4.64
CA GLY A 129 18.37 8.26 3.61
C GLY A 129 17.06 9.03 3.58
N ARG A 130 16.93 9.90 2.58
CA ARG A 130 15.74 10.71 2.29
C ARG A 130 15.28 10.45 0.88
N VAL A 131 13.97 10.33 0.71
CA VAL A 131 13.35 10.19 -0.60
C VAL A 131 13.26 11.58 -1.24
N PRO A 132 13.81 11.77 -2.47
CA PRO A 132 13.65 13.02 -3.20
C PRO A 132 12.17 13.34 -3.43
N ALA A 133 11.80 14.63 -3.42
CA ALA A 133 10.43 15.05 -3.61
C ALA A 133 9.87 14.54 -4.95
N GLY A 134 8.73 13.85 -4.91
CA GLY A 134 8.08 13.29 -6.09
C GLY A 134 8.75 12.04 -6.68
N ALA A 135 9.81 11.51 -6.07
CA ALA A 135 10.43 10.28 -6.51
C ALA A 135 9.44 9.12 -6.42
N ARG A 136 9.28 8.41 -7.54
CA ARG A 136 8.51 7.16 -7.63
C ARG A 136 9.28 6.20 -8.51
N CYS A 137 9.22 4.93 -8.14
CA CYS A 137 9.69 3.85 -9.00
C CYS A 137 8.50 2.97 -9.38
N PRO A 138 8.23 2.74 -10.68
CA PRO A 138 7.17 1.81 -11.07
C PRO A 138 7.49 0.34 -10.76
N ALA A 139 8.77 0.01 -10.60
CA ALA A 139 9.22 -1.37 -10.41
C ALA A 139 9.13 -1.84 -8.94
N PHE A 140 9.08 -0.92 -7.98
CA PHE A 140 9.04 -1.23 -6.55
C PHE A 140 8.48 -0.05 -5.75
N ASP A 141 7.89 -0.34 -4.59
CA ASP A 141 7.38 0.70 -3.70
C ASP A 141 8.51 1.29 -2.84
N ILE A 142 8.50 2.62 -2.68
CA ILE A 142 9.42 3.33 -1.78
C ILE A 142 8.64 3.72 -0.53
N ILE A 143 9.09 3.23 0.63
CA ILE A 143 8.43 3.43 1.93
C ILE A 143 9.36 4.24 2.83
N ASP A 144 9.09 5.54 2.99
CA ASP A 144 9.78 6.45 3.93
C ASP A 144 8.87 6.92 5.08
N HIS A 145 7.59 6.61 4.97
CA HIS A 145 6.57 6.83 5.98
C HIS A 145 5.50 5.75 5.86
N GLY A 146 5.45 4.81 6.79
CA GLY A 146 4.57 3.67 6.68
C GLY A 146 4.95 2.51 7.58
N TYR A 147 4.13 1.48 7.56
CA TYR A 147 4.38 0.21 8.23
C TYR A 147 4.94 -0.80 7.25
N LEU A 148 6.12 -1.35 7.57
CA LEU A 148 6.79 -2.40 6.80
C LEU A 148 6.86 -3.65 7.66
N THR A 149 6.40 -4.79 7.14
CA THR A 149 6.62 -6.07 7.84
C THR A 149 8.08 -6.46 7.77
N VAL A 150 8.65 -7.00 8.84
CA VAL A 150 10.05 -7.41 8.86
C VAL A 150 10.20 -8.87 9.28
N THR A 151 11.14 -9.58 8.68
CA THR A 151 11.27 -11.04 8.85
C THR A 151 12.54 -11.46 9.54
N GLY A 152 13.65 -10.71 9.41
CA GLY A 152 14.96 -11.20 9.83
C GLY A 152 15.46 -12.37 8.99
N TRP A 153 14.81 -12.70 7.87
CA TRP A 153 15.29 -13.69 6.90
C TRP A 153 16.35 -13.03 6.01
N THR A 154 17.49 -12.76 6.62
CA THR A 154 18.59 -12.00 6.04
C THR A 154 19.09 -12.64 4.75
N VAL A 155 19.12 -11.85 3.69
CA VAL A 155 19.75 -12.17 2.40
C VAL A 155 21.12 -11.51 2.32
N ARG A 156 21.23 -10.27 2.80
CA ARG A 156 22.49 -9.52 2.89
C ARG A 156 22.47 -8.66 4.15
N ALA A 157 23.50 -8.80 4.98
CA ALA A 157 23.71 -7.89 6.09
C ALA A 157 23.95 -6.47 5.56
N GLY A 158 23.30 -5.49 6.18
CA GLY A 158 23.58 -4.09 5.88
C GLY A 158 24.89 -3.64 6.50
N SER A 159 25.56 -2.70 5.86
CA SER A 159 26.72 -2.01 6.46
C SER A 159 26.30 -1.10 7.63
N GLY A 160 25.04 -0.64 7.65
CA GLY A 160 24.49 0.24 8.68
C GLY A 160 25.04 1.68 8.68
N VAL A 161 26.04 1.97 7.84
CA VAL A 161 26.86 3.19 7.92
C VAL A 161 26.54 4.22 6.84
N HIS A 162 25.91 3.82 5.72
CA HIS A 162 25.77 4.72 4.57
C HIS A 162 24.36 5.32 4.43
N ASP A 163 24.31 6.65 4.37
CA ASP A 163 23.14 7.40 3.91
C ASP A 163 23.05 7.25 2.37
N ALA A 164 21.94 6.69 1.90
CA ALA A 164 21.70 6.40 0.50
C ALA A 164 20.97 7.52 -0.25
N THR A 165 20.82 8.72 0.32
CA THR A 165 20.06 9.83 -0.29
C THR A 165 20.54 10.16 -1.70
N GLU A 166 21.85 10.34 -1.89
CA GLU A 166 22.43 10.67 -3.19
C GLU A 166 22.30 9.51 -4.18
N ALA A 167 22.58 8.28 -3.74
CA ALA A 167 22.44 7.08 -4.55
C ALA A 167 20.98 6.87 -4.99
N LEU A 168 20.02 7.12 -4.11
CA LEU A 168 18.59 7.03 -4.40
C LEU A 168 18.15 8.13 -5.37
N ALA A 169 18.65 9.36 -5.20
CA ALA A 169 18.38 10.46 -6.14
C ALA A 169 18.95 10.16 -7.53
N ALA A 170 20.20 9.70 -7.60
CA ALA A 170 20.83 9.28 -8.84
C ALA A 170 20.04 8.14 -9.50
N TRP A 171 19.73 7.09 -8.75
CA TRP A 171 18.98 5.94 -9.26
C TRP A 171 17.62 6.36 -9.82
N THR A 172 16.84 7.12 -9.04
CA THR A 172 15.50 7.57 -9.46
C THR A 172 15.53 8.58 -10.62
N SER A 173 16.66 9.26 -10.85
CA SER A 173 16.83 10.16 -12.00
C SER A 173 17.19 9.45 -13.31
N VAL A 174 17.88 8.31 -13.25
CA VAL A 174 18.35 7.55 -14.43
C VAL A 174 17.48 6.34 -14.76
N GLN A 175 16.69 5.85 -13.80
CA GLN A 175 15.53 5.05 -14.17
C GLN A 175 14.76 5.90 -15.18
N PRO A 176 14.36 5.34 -16.34
CA PRO A 176 13.57 6.10 -17.29
C PRO A 176 12.52 6.78 -16.45
N ALA A 177 12.43 8.10 -16.57
CA ALA A 177 11.32 8.82 -16.00
C ALA A 177 10.09 8.19 -16.65
N VAL A 178 9.63 7.14 -16.02
CA VAL A 178 8.25 6.83 -15.87
C VAL A 178 7.77 7.89 -14.87
N ARG A 179 7.97 9.19 -15.21
CA ARG A 179 6.84 10.00 -15.65
C ARG A 179 5.97 9.04 -16.45
N GLN A 180 5.12 8.32 -15.74
CA GLN A 180 3.86 7.93 -16.29
C GLN A 180 3.08 9.25 -16.51
N HIS A 181 3.54 10.04 -17.48
CA HIS A 181 2.72 10.43 -18.60
C HIS A 181 2.60 9.23 -19.56
N LEU A 182 2.42 8.00 -19.05
CA LEU A 182 1.33 7.26 -19.67
C LEU A 182 0.16 8.19 -19.36
N PRO A 183 -0.53 8.75 -20.37
CA PRO A 183 -1.86 9.25 -20.08
C PRO A 183 -2.51 8.16 -19.24
N VAL A 184 -3.18 8.50 -18.15
CA VAL A 184 -4.18 7.60 -17.58
C VAL A 184 -4.87 7.05 -18.81
N ARG A 185 -4.65 5.78 -19.15
CA ARG A 185 -5.22 5.21 -20.36
C ARG A 185 -6.67 5.07 -19.97
N HIS A 186 -7.38 6.19 -20.09
CA HIS A 186 -8.80 6.21 -19.97
C HIS A 186 -9.25 5.12 -20.92
N PRO A 187 -10.05 4.15 -20.44
CA PRO A 187 -10.64 3.19 -21.34
C PRO A 187 -11.26 4.00 -22.47
N ARG A 188 -10.99 3.62 -23.73
CA ARG A 188 -11.59 4.28 -24.91
C ARG A 188 -13.04 4.63 -24.56
N PRO A 189 -13.47 5.90 -24.72
CA PRO A 189 -14.76 6.36 -24.24
C PRO A 189 -15.86 5.40 -24.68
N VAL A 190 -16.39 4.64 -23.72
CA VAL A 190 -17.47 3.71 -23.99
C VAL A 190 -18.75 4.50 -23.87
N ARG A 191 -19.50 4.65 -24.97
CA ARG A 191 -20.75 5.41 -24.93
C ARG A 191 -21.86 4.67 -24.17
N GLY A 192 -21.85 3.33 -24.18
CA GLY A 192 -22.86 2.51 -23.50
C GLY A 192 -22.52 2.19 -22.04
N ASP A 193 -23.46 2.41 -21.13
CA ASP A 193 -23.29 2.06 -19.71
C ASP A 193 -23.15 0.56 -19.49
N THR A 194 -23.90 -0.27 -20.22
CA THR A 194 -23.79 -1.73 -20.13
C THR A 194 -22.39 -2.22 -20.47
N GLU A 195 -21.83 -1.77 -21.60
CA GLU A 195 -20.48 -2.13 -22.01
C GLU A 195 -19.43 -1.59 -21.02
N LEU A 196 -19.63 -0.38 -20.49
CA LEU A 196 -18.78 0.20 -19.46
C LEU A 196 -18.74 -0.70 -18.22
N LEU A 197 -19.91 -1.13 -17.73
CA LEU A 197 -20.02 -1.99 -16.56
C LEU A 197 -19.40 -3.37 -16.79
N GLU A 198 -19.63 -3.99 -17.95
CA GLU A 198 -19.00 -5.25 -18.31
C GLU A 198 -17.47 -5.14 -18.33
N ARG A 199 -16.93 -4.10 -18.97
CA ARG A 199 -15.48 -3.86 -18.98
C ARG A 199 -14.94 -3.58 -17.57
N ALA A 200 -15.69 -2.85 -16.75
CA ALA A 200 -15.30 -2.59 -15.36
C ALA A 200 -15.25 -3.86 -14.52
N ARG A 201 -16.20 -4.78 -14.69
CA ARG A 201 -16.26 -6.09 -14.02
C ARG A 201 -15.14 -7.04 -14.45
N HIS A 202 -14.70 -6.96 -15.70
CA HIS A 202 -13.63 -7.81 -16.26
C HIS A 202 -12.22 -7.21 -16.16
N ALA A 203 -12.07 -6.00 -15.64
CA ALA A 203 -10.76 -5.38 -15.45
C ALA A 203 -9.93 -6.09 -14.36
N ARG A 204 -8.63 -5.76 -14.27
CA ARG A 204 -7.70 -6.30 -13.25
C ARG A 204 -8.23 -6.16 -11.82
N ASN A 205 -8.95 -5.07 -11.53
CA ASN A 205 -9.60 -4.80 -10.25
C ASN A 205 -11.13 -5.03 -10.29
N GLY A 206 -11.62 -5.76 -11.28
CA GLY A 206 -13.04 -5.88 -11.56
C GLY A 206 -13.83 -6.61 -10.48
N HIS A 207 -13.22 -7.57 -9.77
CA HIS A 207 -13.83 -8.18 -8.58
C HIS A 207 -14.21 -7.13 -7.52
N ARG A 208 -13.31 -6.17 -7.23
CA ARG A 208 -13.55 -5.08 -6.28
C ARG A 208 -14.64 -4.15 -6.79
N PHE A 209 -14.65 -3.85 -8.09
CA PHE A 209 -15.71 -3.07 -8.72
C PHE A 209 -17.07 -3.76 -8.55
N THR A 210 -17.18 -5.06 -8.86
CA THR A 210 -18.41 -5.85 -8.73
C THR A 210 -18.95 -5.85 -7.30
N GLN A 211 -18.08 -6.09 -6.31
CA GLN A 211 -18.50 -6.10 -4.91
C GLN A 211 -19.00 -4.72 -4.44
N LEU A 212 -18.27 -3.65 -4.78
CA LEU A 212 -18.71 -2.29 -4.48
C LEU A 212 -20.02 -1.96 -5.20
N TRP A 213 -20.13 -2.31 -6.48
CA TRP A 213 -21.35 -2.13 -7.28
C TRP A 213 -22.56 -2.84 -6.66
N ASN A 214 -22.36 -3.99 -6.03
CA ASN A 214 -23.42 -4.78 -5.39
C ASN A 214 -23.79 -4.34 -3.97
N GLY A 215 -23.17 -3.27 -3.43
CA GLY A 215 -23.51 -2.77 -2.09
C GLY A 215 -22.47 -3.07 -1.00
N GLU A 216 -21.47 -3.91 -1.28
CA GLU A 216 -20.53 -4.38 -0.26
C GLU A 216 -19.53 -3.30 0.17
N LEU A 217 -19.02 -3.39 1.42
CA LEU A 217 -18.00 -2.47 1.94
C LEU A 217 -16.57 -2.82 1.50
N VAL A 218 -16.29 -4.06 1.07
CA VAL A 218 -14.98 -4.47 0.51
C VAL A 218 -13.76 -3.98 1.32
N GLY A 219 -13.85 -4.08 2.65
CA GLY A 219 -12.78 -3.69 3.57
C GLY A 219 -12.70 -2.20 3.93
N TYR A 220 -13.65 -1.36 3.47
CA TYR A 220 -13.77 0.02 3.93
C TYR A 220 -14.39 0.10 5.33
N PRO A 221 -13.82 0.94 6.23
CA PRO A 221 -14.35 1.14 7.59
C PRO A 221 -15.79 1.64 7.63
N SER A 222 -16.22 2.39 6.61
CA SER A 222 -17.55 2.99 6.56
C SER A 222 -18.23 2.89 5.19
N PRO A 223 -19.58 2.93 5.15
CA PRO A 223 -20.33 3.06 3.90
C PRO A 223 -19.91 4.28 3.07
N SER A 224 -19.59 5.40 3.71
CA SER A 224 -19.21 6.62 2.99
C SER A 224 -17.86 6.52 2.28
N GLU A 225 -16.90 5.80 2.86
CA GLU A 225 -15.63 5.51 2.18
C GLU A 225 -15.80 4.54 1.01
N ALA A 226 -16.69 3.56 1.15
CA ALA A 226 -17.03 2.65 0.07
C ALA A 226 -17.79 3.36 -1.08
N ASP A 227 -18.66 4.33 -0.76
CA ASP A 227 -19.32 5.18 -1.77
C ASP A 227 -18.27 5.98 -2.56
N LEU A 228 -17.36 6.67 -1.85
CA LEU A 228 -16.27 7.44 -2.45
C LEU A 228 -15.37 6.57 -3.35
N ALA A 229 -15.09 5.35 -2.91
CA ALA A 229 -14.31 4.40 -3.69
C ALA A 229 -14.98 3.95 -4.98
N LEU A 230 -16.29 3.68 -4.95
CA LEU A 230 -17.04 3.33 -6.14
C LEU A 230 -17.06 4.52 -7.12
N ILE A 231 -17.25 5.74 -6.63
CA ILE A 231 -17.19 6.95 -7.45
C ILE A 231 -15.82 7.12 -8.13
N LEU A 232 -14.71 6.89 -7.41
CA LEU A 232 -13.36 6.96 -8.00
C LEU A 232 -13.14 5.93 -9.11
N LEU A 233 -13.75 4.74 -9.00
CA LEU A 233 -13.73 3.74 -10.08
C LEU A 233 -14.59 4.18 -11.25
N LEU A 234 -15.81 4.67 -11.00
CA LEU A 234 -16.70 5.17 -12.04
C LEU A 234 -16.06 6.32 -12.83
N MET A 235 -15.44 7.28 -12.16
CA MET A 235 -14.71 8.39 -12.80
C MET A 235 -13.62 7.92 -13.77
N TYR A 236 -12.94 6.82 -13.46
CA TYR A 236 -11.96 6.25 -14.38
C TYR A 236 -12.64 5.72 -15.66
N TRP A 237 -13.77 5.02 -15.51
CA TRP A 237 -14.49 4.39 -16.62
C TRP A 237 -15.32 5.37 -17.46
N THR A 238 -15.80 6.46 -16.85
CA THR A 238 -16.56 7.51 -17.53
C THR A 238 -15.70 8.64 -18.08
N ASP A 239 -14.36 8.47 -18.06
CA ASP A 239 -13.41 9.48 -18.53
C ASP A 239 -13.60 10.85 -17.85
N ASP A 240 -13.74 10.83 -16.51
CA ASP A 240 -13.95 12.03 -15.69
C ASP A 240 -15.19 12.87 -16.06
N ASP A 241 -16.18 12.25 -16.72
CA ASP A 241 -17.56 12.72 -17.01
C ASP A 241 -17.81 14.19 -16.63
N PRO A 242 -17.70 15.15 -17.54
CA PRO A 242 -17.47 16.56 -17.20
C PRO A 242 -18.57 17.21 -16.35
N ASP A 243 -19.81 16.72 -16.40
CA ASP A 243 -20.97 17.28 -15.71
C ASP A 243 -21.49 16.42 -14.55
N ASP A 244 -20.78 15.34 -14.20
CA ASP A 244 -21.13 14.37 -13.16
C ASP A 244 -22.43 13.56 -13.41
N THR A 245 -23.15 13.81 -14.51
CA THR A 245 -24.48 13.23 -14.77
C THR A 245 -24.43 11.73 -14.95
N ARG A 246 -23.44 11.25 -15.70
CA ARG A 246 -23.26 9.82 -15.96
C ARG A 246 -22.76 9.09 -14.73
N ILE A 247 -21.88 9.72 -13.96
CA ILE A 247 -21.39 9.18 -12.68
C ILE A 247 -22.56 9.03 -11.69
N ASP A 248 -23.38 10.08 -11.52
CA ASP A 248 -24.55 10.05 -10.64
C ASP A 248 -25.55 8.97 -11.08
N ARG A 249 -25.89 8.92 -12.38
CA ARG A 249 -26.77 7.89 -12.94
C ARG A 249 -26.26 6.47 -12.66
N LEU A 250 -24.98 6.21 -12.94
CA LEU A 250 -24.38 4.89 -12.71
C LEU A 250 -24.36 4.53 -11.22
N TYR A 251 -24.06 5.49 -10.34
CA TYR A 251 -24.10 5.24 -8.90
C TYR A 251 -25.50 4.87 -8.43
N ARG A 252 -26.55 5.52 -8.94
CA ARG A 252 -27.95 5.21 -8.62
C ARG A 252 -28.39 3.82 -9.08
N LEU A 253 -27.75 3.27 -10.10
CA LEU A 253 -27.98 1.90 -10.57
C LEU A 253 -27.21 0.84 -9.75
N SER A 254 -26.32 1.26 -8.85
CA SER A 254 -25.59 0.37 -7.97
C SER A 254 -26.42 0.00 -6.73
N GLY A 255 -26.08 -1.13 -6.10
CA GLY A 255 -26.60 -1.54 -4.79
C GLY A 255 -26.15 -0.66 -3.62
N ARG A 256 -25.41 0.44 -3.86
CA ARG A 256 -24.98 1.40 -2.82
C ARG A 256 -25.89 2.61 -2.68
N VAL A 257 -26.85 2.80 -3.60
CA VAL A 257 -27.78 3.93 -3.51
C VAL A 257 -28.60 3.82 -2.23
N ARG A 258 -28.73 4.93 -1.51
CA ARG A 258 -29.44 5.04 -0.23
C ARG A 258 -30.11 6.40 -0.16
N PRO A 259 -31.18 6.59 0.65
CA PRO A 259 -31.83 7.90 0.80
C PRO A 259 -30.86 9.03 1.17
N ARG A 260 -29.75 8.67 1.84
CA ARG A 260 -28.64 9.58 2.11
C ARG A 260 -28.04 10.26 0.87
N TRP A 261 -28.09 9.64 -0.30
CA TRP A 261 -27.53 10.18 -1.54
C TRP A 261 -28.09 11.56 -1.88
N ASP A 262 -29.40 11.72 -1.71
CA ASP A 262 -30.15 12.94 -2.00
C ASP A 262 -30.34 13.84 -0.76
N LEU A 263 -29.73 13.51 0.39
CA LEU A 263 -29.91 14.30 1.60
C LEU A 263 -29.39 15.73 1.41
N PRO A 264 -30.26 16.74 1.61
CA PRO A 264 -29.92 18.14 1.39
C PRO A 264 -28.94 18.65 2.45
N ALA A 265 -28.07 19.57 2.01
CA ALA A 265 -27.21 20.42 2.84
C ALA A 265 -26.89 21.67 2.00
N HIS A 266 -25.66 22.17 2.01
CA HIS A 266 -25.20 23.15 1.01
C HIS A 266 -25.16 22.59 -0.43
N ALA A 267 -25.05 21.26 -0.56
CA ALA A 267 -25.25 20.47 -1.78
C ALA A 267 -25.63 19.04 -1.36
N PRO A 268 -26.33 18.22 -2.16
CA PRO A 268 -26.65 16.84 -1.82
C PRO A 268 -25.40 16.00 -1.50
N TYR A 269 -25.52 15.03 -0.60
CA TYR A 269 -24.38 14.16 -0.21
C TYR A 269 -23.70 13.49 -1.40
N GLY A 270 -24.48 13.02 -2.38
CA GLY A 270 -23.94 12.40 -3.59
C GLY A 270 -23.03 13.35 -4.36
N GLN A 271 -23.49 14.58 -4.58
CA GLN A 271 -22.72 15.62 -5.26
C GLN A 271 -21.45 15.99 -4.49
N ARG A 272 -21.51 16.12 -3.16
CA ARG A 272 -20.32 16.35 -2.33
C ARG A 272 -19.32 15.19 -2.41
N THR A 273 -19.80 13.95 -2.52
CA THR A 273 -18.95 12.76 -2.64
C THR A 273 -18.24 12.75 -4.00
N ILE A 274 -18.93 13.15 -5.07
CA ILE A 274 -18.37 13.31 -6.41
C ILE A 274 -17.32 14.44 -6.42
N TRP A 275 -17.62 15.61 -5.85
CA TRP A 275 -16.64 16.70 -5.72
C TRP A 275 -15.38 16.26 -4.96
N ARG A 276 -15.56 15.55 -3.85
CA ARG A 276 -14.43 15.02 -3.09
C ARG A 276 -13.58 14.04 -3.91
N ALA A 277 -14.22 13.19 -4.72
CA ALA A 277 -13.50 12.31 -5.62
C ALA A 277 -12.74 13.08 -6.71
N ARG A 278 -13.31 14.18 -7.24
CA ARG A 278 -12.61 15.07 -8.18
C ARG A 278 -11.39 15.73 -7.56
N GLU A 279 -11.50 16.25 -6.33
CA GLU A 279 -10.37 16.81 -5.58
C GLU A 279 -9.24 15.80 -5.40
N ILE A 280 -9.58 14.57 -4.98
CA ILE A 280 -8.59 13.49 -4.82
C ILE A 280 -7.91 13.17 -6.15
N ARG A 281 -8.65 13.20 -7.26
CA ARG A 281 -8.10 12.94 -8.60
C ARG A 281 -7.27 14.10 -9.12
N SER A 282 -7.65 15.36 -8.86
CA SER A 282 -6.88 16.54 -9.28
C SER A 282 -5.56 16.65 -8.52
N GLN A 283 -5.53 16.32 -7.22
CA GLN A 283 -4.31 16.25 -6.42
C GLN A 283 -3.37 15.09 -6.81
N ARG A 284 -3.88 14.12 -7.58
CA ARG A 284 -3.13 12.97 -8.10
C ARG A 284 -2.80 13.12 -9.59
N ARG A 285 -3.34 14.14 -10.27
CA ARG A 285 -2.89 14.59 -11.58
C ARG A 285 -1.68 15.50 -11.36
N PRO A 286 -0.59 15.34 -12.12
CA PRO A 286 0.55 16.24 -12.04
C PRO A 286 0.16 17.68 -12.40
#